data_AF-A0A9J6DS98-F1
#
_entry.id   AF-A0A9J6DS98-F1
#
_cell.length_a   1.000
_cell.length_b   1.000
_cell.length_c   1.000
_cell.angle_alpha   90.00
_cell.angle_beta   90.00
_cell.angle_gamma   90.00
#
_symmetry.space_group_name_H-M   'P 1'
#
loop_
_entity.id
_entity.type
_entity.pdbx_description
1 polymer ?
#
loop_
_entity_poly.entity_id
_entity_poly.type
_entity_poly.pdbx_seq_one_letter_code
_entity_poly.pdbx_strand_id
1 'polypeptide(L)'
;MWHSFGIHGRKENTVCRRQHPTDPERFLHFISDFPHLLKCVRNTFARTGVKLPEGHASVDPIDCARKLDEQHDTTLKAMPHISKSVVHPNGFEKMRVNYAVRLYSDEVLRGIFLYNATIEEKHGSTAATVSFVERMRRLIEAMTSRCSSGALKPGGMHEKCIQNFLTYLDD
;
A
#
# COMPACT_ATOMS: atom_id res chain seq x y z
N MET A 1 -24.74 -4.08 -5.57
CA MET A 1 -24.43 -5.40 -6.15
C MET A 1 -24.10 -6.43 -5.07
N TRP A 2 -23.00 -6.29 -4.32
CA TRP A 2 -22.56 -7.34 -3.36
C TRP A 2 -23.63 -7.75 -2.35
N HIS A 3 -24.36 -6.78 -1.79
CA HIS A 3 -25.47 -7.04 -0.87
C HIS A 3 -26.56 -7.94 -1.46
N SER A 4 -26.93 -7.75 -2.74
CA SER A 4 -27.94 -8.57 -3.43
C SER A 4 -27.50 -10.02 -3.63
N PHE A 5 -26.18 -10.25 -3.73
CA PHE A 5 -25.59 -11.59 -3.75
C PHE A 5 -25.27 -12.10 -2.33
N GLY A 6 -25.59 -11.35 -1.27
CA GLY A 6 -25.25 -11.68 0.12
C GLY A 6 -23.74 -11.71 0.42
N ILE A 7 -22.92 -11.11 -0.43
CA ILE A 7 -21.46 -11.03 -0.25
C ILE A 7 -21.17 -9.99 0.82
N HIS A 8 -20.36 -10.36 1.81
CA HIS A 8 -19.95 -9.47 2.89
C HIS A 8 -18.59 -9.87 3.47
N GLY A 9 -17.83 -8.89 3.95
CA GLY A 9 -16.63 -9.08 4.76
C GLY A 9 -16.91 -8.59 6.18
N ARG A 10 -16.98 -9.51 7.14
CA ARG A 10 -16.97 -9.22 8.58
C ARG A 10 -15.74 -9.92 9.16
N LYS A 11 -15.15 -9.36 10.23
CA LYS A 11 -13.91 -9.86 10.85
C LYS A 11 -13.89 -11.38 11.03
N GLU A 12 -14.97 -11.93 11.59
CA GLU A 12 -15.09 -13.37 11.88
C GLU A 12 -15.88 -14.15 10.80
N ASN A 13 -16.50 -13.44 9.85
CA ASN A 13 -17.38 -14.07 8.86
C ASN A 13 -17.30 -13.34 7.52
N THR A 14 -16.33 -13.76 6.72
CA THR A 14 -16.15 -13.30 5.35
C THR A 14 -16.75 -14.30 4.37
N VAL A 15 -17.69 -13.81 3.56
CA VAL A 15 -18.40 -14.56 2.55
C VAL A 15 -18.11 -13.93 1.19
N CYS A 16 -17.21 -14.55 0.42
CA CYS A 16 -16.67 -14.00 -0.83
C CYS A 16 -17.07 -14.78 -2.09
N ARG A 17 -17.95 -15.79 -1.98
CA ARG A 17 -18.39 -16.59 -3.14
C ARG A 17 -19.86 -16.97 -3.08
N ARG A 18 -20.45 -17.24 -4.24
CA ARG A 18 -21.80 -17.81 -4.39
C ARG A 18 -21.79 -18.96 -5.39
N GLN A 19 -22.71 -19.90 -5.22
CA GLN A 19 -22.90 -20.99 -6.18
C GLN A 19 -23.31 -20.40 -7.54
N HIS A 20 -22.82 -21.00 -8.62
CA HIS A 20 -23.15 -20.56 -9.97
C HIS A 20 -24.65 -20.82 -10.25
N PRO A 21 -25.37 -19.87 -10.86
CA PRO A 21 -26.83 -19.93 -10.97
C PRO A 21 -27.36 -21.12 -11.80
N THR A 22 -26.52 -21.70 -12.66
CA THR A 22 -26.89 -22.81 -13.55
C THR A 22 -26.03 -24.07 -13.39
N ASP A 23 -25.02 -24.03 -12.53
CA ASP A 23 -24.06 -25.13 -12.37
C ASP A 23 -23.75 -25.31 -10.87
N PRO A 24 -24.36 -26.31 -10.21
CA PRO A 24 -24.17 -26.52 -8.79
C PRO A 24 -22.73 -26.80 -8.36
N GLU A 25 -21.88 -27.28 -9.27
CA GLU A 25 -20.49 -27.67 -8.96
C GLU A 25 -19.52 -26.47 -9.02
N ARG A 26 -19.98 -25.30 -9.45
CA ARG A 26 -19.14 -24.11 -9.66
C ARG A 26 -19.48 -22.98 -8.69
N PHE A 27 -18.46 -22.17 -8.41
CA PHE A 27 -18.59 -20.97 -7.59
C PHE A 27 -18.16 -19.73 -8.36
N LEU A 28 -18.93 -18.66 -8.16
CA LEU A 28 -18.58 -17.29 -8.54
C LEU A 28 -17.89 -16.63 -7.35
N HIS A 29 -16.62 -16.27 -7.52
CA HIS A 29 -15.83 -15.56 -6.51
C HIS A 29 -15.89 -14.06 -6.75
N PHE A 30 -16.13 -13.30 -5.69
CA PHE A 30 -16.23 -11.84 -5.71
C PHE A 30 -14.98 -11.24 -5.09
N ILE A 31 -14.32 -10.35 -5.84
CA ILE A 31 -13.08 -9.70 -5.42
C ILE A 31 -13.22 -8.20 -5.69
N SER A 32 -12.70 -7.38 -4.78
CA SER A 32 -12.60 -5.93 -5.01
C SER A 32 -11.46 -5.59 -5.97
N ASP A 33 -11.62 -4.53 -6.73
CA ASP A 33 -10.52 -3.96 -7.51
C ASP A 33 -9.41 -3.46 -6.57
N PHE A 34 -8.29 -4.20 -6.52
CA PHE A 34 -7.15 -3.89 -5.64
C PHE A 34 -6.53 -2.51 -5.95
N PRO A 35 -6.24 -2.15 -7.22
CA PRO A 35 -5.89 -0.78 -7.61
C PRO A 35 -6.78 0.32 -7.02
N HIS A 36 -8.09 0.09 -6.93
CA HIS A 36 -9.00 1.06 -6.33
C HIS A 36 -8.81 1.17 -4.81
N LEU A 37 -8.69 0.03 -4.12
CA LEU A 37 -8.39 0.01 -2.68
C LEU A 37 -7.07 0.73 -2.37
N LEU A 38 -6.03 0.47 -3.18
CA LEU A 38 -4.73 1.11 -3.04
C LEU A 38 -4.82 2.64 -3.13
N LYS A 39 -5.63 3.17 -4.07
CA LYS A 39 -5.88 4.62 -4.17
C LYS A 39 -6.60 5.15 -2.93
N CYS A 40 -7.60 4.45 -2.42
CA CYS A 40 -8.31 4.85 -1.22
C CYS A 40 -7.38 4.93 -0.01
N VAL A 41 -6.55 3.90 0.19
CA VAL A 41 -5.53 3.87 1.25
C VAL A 41 -4.55 5.03 1.09
N ARG A 42 -3.99 5.22 -0.12
CA ARG A 42 -3.09 6.35 -0.40
C ARG A 42 -3.73 7.69 -0.09
N ASN A 43 -4.96 7.92 -0.53
CA ASN A 43 -5.65 9.20 -0.35
C ASN A 43 -5.90 9.52 1.13
N THR A 44 -6.20 8.50 1.93
CA THR A 44 -6.32 8.63 3.39
C THR A 44 -4.95 8.90 4.02
N PHE A 45 -3.94 8.09 3.67
CA PHE A 45 -2.58 8.23 4.17
C PHE A 45 -1.99 9.63 3.90
N ALA A 46 -2.16 10.15 2.68
CA ALA A 46 -1.69 11.49 2.31
C ALA A 46 -2.47 12.63 2.98
N ARG A 47 -3.73 12.40 3.40
CA ARG A 47 -4.58 13.44 3.99
C ARG A 47 -4.48 13.50 5.50
N THR A 48 -4.49 12.35 6.17
CA THR A 48 -4.63 12.24 7.62
C THR A 48 -3.59 11.33 8.26
N GLY A 49 -2.76 10.65 7.47
CA GLY A 49 -1.99 9.51 7.95
C GLY A 49 -2.86 8.34 8.40
N VAL A 50 -2.22 7.34 8.99
CA VAL A 50 -2.84 6.12 9.54
C VAL A 50 -2.28 5.88 10.93
N LYS A 51 -3.14 5.53 11.89
CA LYS A 51 -2.71 5.11 13.24
C LYS A 51 -2.42 3.62 13.21
N LEU A 52 -1.23 3.24 13.66
CA LEU A 52 -0.73 1.87 13.73
C LEU A 52 -0.33 1.57 15.18
N PRO A 53 -0.22 0.29 15.57
CA PRO A 53 0.29 -0.09 16.90
C PRO A 53 1.67 0.53 17.21
N GLU A 54 2.54 0.62 16.20
CA GLU A 54 3.88 1.19 16.30
C GLU A 54 3.93 2.73 16.28
N GLY A 55 2.78 3.39 16.10
CA GLY A 55 2.68 4.85 16.11
C GLY A 55 1.88 5.40 14.93
N HIS A 56 2.03 6.71 14.67
CA HIS A 56 1.33 7.36 13.57
C HIS A 56 2.20 7.38 12.31
N ALA A 57 1.74 6.74 11.25
CA ALA A 57 2.36 6.82 9.93
C ALA A 57 1.73 7.96 9.14
N SER A 58 2.54 8.87 8.60
CA SER A 58 2.07 9.98 7.76
C SER A 58 2.95 10.16 6.53
N VAL A 59 2.50 11.03 5.63
CA VAL A 59 3.24 11.37 4.42
C VAL A 59 4.35 12.40 4.66
N ASP A 60 4.38 13.03 5.84
CA ASP A 60 5.29 14.15 6.13
C ASP A 60 6.77 13.74 6.15
N PRO A 61 7.16 12.60 6.76
CA PRO A 61 8.53 12.09 6.66
C PRO A 61 8.96 11.86 5.21
N ILE A 62 8.04 11.38 4.36
CA ILE A 62 8.29 11.12 2.94
C ILE A 62 8.47 12.45 2.19
N ASP A 63 7.63 13.45 2.47
CA ASP A 63 7.75 14.77 1.85
C ASP A 63 9.02 15.50 2.27
N CYS A 64 9.45 15.32 3.53
CA CYS A 64 10.71 15.82 4.05
C CYS A 64 11.89 15.20 3.30
N ALA A 65 11.93 13.86 3.22
CA ALA A 65 12.95 13.12 2.46
C ALA A 65 13.03 13.59 1.00
N ARG A 66 11.87 13.73 0.34
CA ARG A 66 11.76 14.22 -1.04
C ARG A 66 12.37 15.62 -1.20
N LYS A 67 12.05 16.55 -0.28
CA LYS A 67 12.58 17.93 -0.34
C LYS A 67 14.10 17.95 -0.15
N LEU A 68 14.63 17.11 0.74
CA LEU A 68 16.08 16.98 0.95
C LEU A 68 16.76 16.40 -0.30
N ASP A 69 16.20 15.35 -0.90
CA ASP A 69 16.70 14.75 -2.14
C ASP A 69 16.65 15.72 -3.34
N GLU A 70 15.65 16.60 -3.39
CA GLU A 70 15.53 17.65 -4.41
C GLU A 70 16.55 18.79 -4.24
N GLN A 71 16.98 19.09 -3.01
CA GLN A 71 17.97 20.14 -2.73
C GLN A 71 19.38 19.78 -3.19
N HIS A 72 19.68 18.49 -3.30
CA HIS A 72 20.95 18.04 -3.82
C HIS A 72 20.93 18.06 -5.35
N ASP A 73 21.83 18.85 -5.94
CA ASP A 73 22.09 18.87 -7.38
C ASP A 73 23.01 17.71 -7.81
N THR A 74 22.73 16.52 -7.29
CA THR A 74 23.46 15.30 -7.62
C THR A 74 22.82 14.61 -8.82
N THR A 75 23.65 14.07 -9.71
CA THR A 75 23.18 13.23 -10.83
C THR A 75 22.46 11.98 -10.35
N LEU A 76 22.83 11.46 -9.16
CA LEU A 76 22.21 10.31 -8.54
C LEU A 76 21.35 10.76 -7.35
N LYS A 77 20.03 10.63 -7.50
CA LYS A 77 19.01 10.92 -6.48
C LYS A 77 18.50 9.63 -5.86
N ALA A 78 18.14 9.67 -4.58
CA ALA A 78 17.58 8.52 -3.88
C ALA A 78 16.09 8.30 -4.22
N MET A 79 15.37 9.37 -4.53
CA MET A 79 13.93 9.39 -4.80
C MET A 79 13.57 10.03 -6.16
N PRO A 80 14.23 9.65 -7.27
CA PRO A 80 14.12 10.35 -8.56
C PRO A 80 12.70 10.38 -9.14
N HIS A 81 11.82 9.44 -8.77
CA HIS A 81 10.45 9.37 -9.29
C HIS A 81 9.38 9.81 -8.29
N ILE A 82 9.77 10.26 -7.10
CA ILE A 82 8.85 10.70 -6.05
C ILE A 82 8.70 12.22 -6.13
N SER A 83 7.78 12.69 -6.97
CA SER A 83 7.49 14.12 -7.10
C SER A 83 6.49 14.61 -6.05
N LYS A 84 6.31 15.93 -5.96
CA LYS A 84 5.25 16.54 -5.13
C LYS A 84 3.86 15.94 -5.39
N SER A 85 3.53 15.61 -6.64
CA SER A 85 2.24 15.00 -7.01
C SER A 85 2.05 13.56 -6.51
N VAL A 86 3.14 12.86 -6.18
CA VAL A 86 3.08 11.51 -5.58
C VAL A 86 2.68 11.59 -4.12
N VAL A 87 3.29 12.54 -3.39
CA VAL A 87 3.11 12.78 -1.96
C VAL A 87 1.81 13.56 -1.68
N HIS A 88 1.57 14.63 -2.44
CA HIS A 88 0.46 15.57 -2.30
C HIS A 88 -0.37 15.67 -3.58
N PRO A 89 -1.14 14.63 -3.93
CA PRO A 89 -1.91 14.59 -5.17
C PRO A 89 -3.10 15.56 -5.17
N ASN A 90 -3.31 16.26 -6.28
CA ASN A 90 -4.52 17.03 -6.54
C ASN A 90 -5.73 16.14 -6.91
N GLY A 91 -6.90 16.73 -7.19
CA GLY A 91 -8.13 15.99 -7.51
C GLY A 91 -7.99 14.98 -8.66
N PHE A 92 -7.29 15.32 -9.73
CA PHE A 92 -7.05 14.43 -10.87
C PHE A 92 -5.96 13.40 -10.56
N GLU A 93 -4.89 13.82 -9.88
CA GLU A 93 -3.77 12.95 -9.50
C GLU A 93 -4.16 11.90 -8.45
N LYS A 94 -5.21 12.17 -7.66
CA LYS A 94 -5.82 11.19 -6.74
C LYS A 94 -6.33 9.94 -7.46
N MET A 95 -6.65 10.06 -8.75
CA MET A 95 -7.12 8.95 -9.59
C MET A 95 -6.00 8.11 -10.21
N ARG A 96 -4.75 8.61 -10.20
CA ARG A 96 -3.58 7.95 -10.80
C ARG A 96 -3.04 6.85 -9.89
N VAL A 97 -3.36 5.59 -10.21
CA VAL A 97 -2.89 4.40 -9.46
C VAL A 97 -1.37 4.32 -9.43
N ASN A 98 -0.69 4.68 -10.54
CA ASN A 98 0.76 4.64 -10.61
C ASN A 98 1.44 5.54 -9.57
N TYR A 99 0.81 6.63 -9.14
CA TYR A 99 1.33 7.45 -8.05
C TYR A 99 1.20 6.77 -6.69
N ALA A 100 0.10 6.04 -6.45
CA ALA A 100 -0.04 5.25 -5.24
C ALA A 100 1.01 4.13 -5.17
N VAL A 101 1.27 3.43 -6.28
CA VAL A 101 2.33 2.41 -6.35
C VAL A 101 3.71 3.02 -6.07
N ARG A 102 4.02 4.20 -6.64
CA ARG A 102 5.30 4.90 -6.39
C ARG A 102 5.46 5.34 -4.95
N LEU A 103 4.38 5.79 -4.29
CA LEU A 103 4.43 6.19 -2.89
C LEU A 103 4.82 5.03 -1.96
N TYR A 104 4.44 3.80 -2.32
CA TYR A 104 4.76 2.58 -1.57
C TYR A 104 5.87 1.79 -2.27
N SER A 105 7.02 2.41 -2.49
CA SER A 105 8.15 1.83 -3.24
C SER A 105 9.46 1.84 -2.46
N ASP A 106 10.43 1.07 -2.95
CA ASP A 106 11.80 1.05 -2.40
C ASP A 106 12.52 2.40 -2.53
N GLU A 107 12.13 3.27 -3.46
CA GLU A 107 12.68 4.64 -3.52
C GLU A 107 12.33 5.43 -2.26
N VAL A 108 11.08 5.34 -1.79
CA VAL A 108 10.65 6.02 -0.57
C VAL A 108 11.40 5.48 0.64
N LEU A 109 11.56 4.16 0.75
CA LEU A 109 12.30 3.54 1.86
C LEU A 109 13.77 3.96 1.87
N ARG A 110 14.43 3.97 0.70
CA ARG A 110 15.81 4.43 0.56
C ARG A 110 15.98 5.91 0.89
N GLY A 111 15.04 6.75 0.44
CA GLY A 111 15.04 8.17 0.77
C GLY A 111 14.89 8.44 2.26
N ILE A 112 13.92 7.79 2.93
CA ILE A 112 13.78 7.91 4.39
C ILE A 112 15.05 7.42 5.09
N PHE A 113 15.61 6.29 4.67
CA PHE A 113 16.85 5.76 5.24
C PHE A 113 18.03 6.74 5.11
N LEU A 114 18.24 7.30 3.91
CA LEU A 114 19.34 8.22 3.63
C LEU A 114 19.24 9.51 4.45
N TYR A 115 18.04 10.03 4.61
CA TYR A 115 17.79 11.31 5.29
C TYR A 115 17.27 11.15 6.73
N ASN A 116 17.37 9.96 7.33
CA ASN A 116 16.65 9.63 8.56
C ASN A 116 16.95 10.59 9.71
N ALA A 117 18.23 10.93 9.93
CA ALA A 117 18.63 11.81 11.03
C ALA A 117 17.95 13.19 10.95
N THR A 118 17.96 13.82 9.76
CA THR A 118 17.32 15.13 9.55
C THR A 118 15.80 15.05 9.60
N ILE A 119 15.22 13.93 9.18
CA ILE A 119 13.77 13.71 9.28
C ILE A 119 13.38 13.55 10.75
N GLU A 120 14.09 12.73 11.51
CA GLU A 120 13.80 12.45 12.92
C GLU A 120 13.95 13.69 13.81
N GLU A 121 14.91 14.57 13.51
CA GLU A 121 15.03 15.87 14.17
C GLU A 121 13.77 16.73 14.02
N LYS A 122 13.11 16.68 12.86
CA LYS A 122 11.95 17.53 12.53
C LYS A 122 10.60 16.90 12.83
N HIS A 123 10.50 15.58 12.65
CA HIS A 123 9.23 14.84 12.65
C HIS A 123 9.17 13.72 13.70
N GLY A 124 10.26 13.48 14.42
CA GLY A 124 10.39 12.32 15.31
C GLY A 124 10.56 11.02 14.53
N SER A 125 10.44 9.90 15.24
CA SER A 125 10.73 8.56 14.68
C SER A 125 9.98 8.29 13.38
N THR A 126 10.71 7.78 12.37
CA THR A 126 10.14 7.38 11.08
C THR A 126 9.62 5.94 11.06
N ALA A 127 9.79 5.20 12.17
CA ALA A 127 9.55 3.76 12.25
C ALA A 127 8.14 3.34 11.80
N ALA A 128 7.10 4.05 12.25
CA ALA A 128 5.71 3.77 11.86
C ALA A 128 5.50 3.95 10.35
N THR A 129 6.04 5.02 9.77
CA THR A 129 5.93 5.30 8.34
C THR A 129 6.69 4.28 7.50
N VAL A 130 7.92 3.93 7.91
CA VAL A 130 8.73 2.90 7.24
C VAL A 130 8.05 1.53 7.28
N SER A 131 7.57 1.11 8.45
CA SER A 131 6.82 -0.15 8.62
C SER A 131 5.61 -0.22 7.70
N PHE A 132 4.81 0.86 7.66
CA PHE A 132 3.63 0.94 6.81
C PHE A 132 3.96 0.89 5.31
N VAL A 133 4.95 1.68 4.87
CA VAL A 133 5.38 1.71 3.47
C VAL A 133 5.89 0.36 3.02
N GLU A 134 6.74 -0.29 3.82
CA GLU A 134 7.27 -1.64 3.53
C GLU A 134 6.15 -2.67 3.45
N ARG A 135 5.17 -2.61 4.37
CA ARG A 135 4.02 -3.51 4.37
C ARG A 135 3.15 -3.34 3.13
N MET A 136 2.85 -2.10 2.75
CA MET A 136 2.09 -1.79 1.54
C MET A 136 2.85 -2.18 0.27
N ARG A 137 4.17 -1.93 0.21
CA ARG A 137 5.04 -2.33 -0.91
C ARG A 137 4.93 -3.84 -1.16
N ARG A 138 5.13 -4.65 -0.12
CA ARG A 138 5.04 -6.13 -0.20
C ARG A 138 3.64 -6.60 -0.61
N LEU A 139 2.58 -5.98 -0.07
CA LEU A 139 1.21 -6.31 -0.46
C LEU A 139 0.96 -6.00 -1.94
N ILE A 140 1.43 -4.86 -2.43
CA ILE A 140 1.30 -4.50 -3.85
C ILE A 140 2.03 -5.52 -4.73
N GLU A 141 3.26 -5.89 -4.37
CA GLU A 141 4.04 -6.91 -5.09
C GLU A 141 3.28 -8.24 -5.16
N ALA A 142 2.73 -8.71 -4.04
CA ALA A 142 1.97 -9.94 -3.95
C ALA A 142 0.68 -9.90 -4.80
N MET A 143 -0.05 -8.79 -4.76
CA MET A 143 -1.35 -8.63 -5.43
C MET A 143 -1.24 -8.27 -6.92
N THR A 144 -0.07 -7.84 -7.39
CA THR A 144 0.14 -7.41 -8.79
C THR A 144 1.19 -8.23 -9.54
N SER A 145 1.67 -9.33 -8.95
CA SER A 145 2.64 -10.20 -9.60
C SER A 145 2.11 -10.78 -10.91
N ARG A 146 2.95 -10.74 -11.95
CA ARG A 146 2.63 -11.23 -13.31
C ARG A 146 3.56 -12.35 -13.78
N CYS A 147 4.50 -12.79 -12.94
CA CYS A 147 5.43 -13.86 -13.27
C CYS A 147 5.01 -15.17 -12.61
N SER A 148 5.30 -16.30 -13.26
CA SER A 148 4.98 -17.63 -12.73
C SER A 148 5.69 -17.96 -11.42
N SER A 149 6.88 -17.37 -11.20
CA SER A 149 7.62 -17.46 -9.93
C SER A 149 6.93 -16.70 -8.80
N GLY A 150 6.22 -15.62 -9.10
CA GLY A 150 5.40 -14.84 -8.16
C GLY A 150 3.91 -15.17 -8.22
N ALA A 151 3.51 -16.27 -8.85
CA ALA A 151 2.12 -16.68 -8.88
C ALA A 151 1.63 -17.00 -7.46
N LEU A 152 0.39 -16.60 -7.15
CA LEU A 152 -0.26 -16.93 -5.88
C LEU A 152 -0.50 -18.44 -5.82
N LYS A 153 0.22 -19.13 -4.93
CA LYS A 153 0.20 -20.57 -4.75
C LYS A 153 0.12 -20.92 -3.27
N PRO A 154 -0.52 -22.04 -2.90
CA PRO A 154 -0.50 -22.54 -1.53
C PRO A 154 0.94 -22.73 -1.01
N GLY A 155 1.22 -22.23 0.19
CA GLY A 155 2.54 -22.20 0.83
C GLY A 155 3.52 -21.19 0.24
N GLY A 156 3.14 -20.46 -0.81
CA GLY A 156 4.01 -19.54 -1.55
C GLY A 156 4.30 -18.25 -0.78
N MET A 157 5.32 -17.51 -1.25
CA MET A 157 5.74 -16.24 -0.64
C MET A 157 4.63 -15.19 -0.62
N HIS A 158 3.93 -15.00 -1.75
CA HIS A 158 2.86 -14.00 -1.86
C HIS A 158 1.62 -14.36 -1.04
N GLU A 159 1.27 -15.64 -0.92
CA GLU A 159 0.18 -16.08 -0.05
C GLU A 159 0.52 -15.76 1.41
N LYS A 160 1.73 -16.10 1.86
CA LYS A 160 2.21 -15.76 3.21
C LYS A 160 2.22 -14.26 3.45
N CYS A 161 2.61 -13.46 2.45
CA CYS A 161 2.56 -12.01 2.53
C CYS A 161 1.13 -11.49 2.76
N ILE A 162 0.16 -11.99 2.00
CA ILE A 162 -1.25 -11.63 2.13
C ILE A 162 -1.78 -12.09 3.49
N GLN A 163 -1.46 -13.31 3.93
CA GLN A 163 -1.88 -13.83 5.22
C GLN A 163 -1.36 -12.99 6.40
N ASN A 164 -0.08 -12.63 6.36
CA ASN A 164 0.52 -11.74 7.37
C ASN A 164 -0.13 -10.35 7.37
N PHE A 165 -0.52 -9.85 6.20
CA PHE A 165 -1.26 -8.60 6.11
C PHE A 165 -2.66 -8.70 6.70
N LEU A 166 -3.36 -9.83 6.49
CA LEU A 166 -4.68 -10.07 7.07
C LEU A 166 -4.61 -10.16 8.60
N THR A 167 -3.65 -10.92 9.14
CA THR A 167 -3.43 -10.98 10.60
C THR A 167 -3.19 -9.58 11.19
N TYR A 168 -2.37 -8.77 10.52
CA TYR A 168 -2.12 -7.40 10.93
C TYR A 168 -3.38 -6.50 10.94
N LEU A 169 -4.36 -6.76 10.07
CA LEU A 169 -5.63 -6.02 10.10
C LEU A 169 -6.56 -6.45 11.23
N ASP A 170 -6.32 -7.63 11.81
CA ASP A 170 -7.09 -8.17 12.92
C ASP A 170 -6.53 -7.81 14.30
N ASP A 171 -5.28 -7.37 14.38
CA ASP A 171 -4.61 -6.84 15.58
C ASP A 171 -5.09 -5.42 15.93
#